data_AF-A0A7K1ET73-F1
#
_entry.id   AF-A0A7K1ET73-F1
#
_cell.length_a   1.000
_cell.length_b   1.000
_cell.length_c   1.000
_cell.angle_alpha   90.00
_cell.angle_beta   90.00
_cell.angle_gamma   90.00
#
_symmetry.space_group_name_H-M   'P 1'
#
loop_
_entity.id
_entity.type
_entity.pdbx_description
1 polymer ?
#
loop_
_entity_poly.entity_id
_entity_poly.type
_entity_poly.pdbx_seq_one_letter_code
_entity_poly.pdbx_strand_id
1 'polypeptide(L)'
;MKNKRFYLIGLTVAVVLAGFLSFYASSSPDGLEKVAIDLGFIDTAKESAVADSALADYGVAGVENERLSVGLAGILGVIATGAIMMIIMRLIGRKKN
;
A
#
# COMPACT_ATOMS: atom_id res chain seq x y z
N MET A 1 -10.37 28.30 1.73
CA MET A 1 -9.23 27.93 2.60
C MET A 1 -9.50 26.73 3.51
N LYS A 2 -10.72 26.52 4.03
CA LYS A 2 -11.06 25.36 4.89
C LYS A 2 -10.77 24.00 4.24
N ASN A 3 -11.07 23.84 2.94
CA ASN A 3 -10.89 22.55 2.24
C ASN A 3 -9.41 22.19 2.03
N LYS A 4 -8.53 23.17 1.76
CA LYS A 4 -7.09 22.92 1.59
C LYS A 4 -6.45 22.39 2.87
N ARG A 5 -6.81 22.95 4.03
CA ARG A 5 -6.35 22.46 5.33
C ARG A 5 -6.84 21.04 5.61
N PHE A 6 -8.11 20.75 5.30
CA PHE A 6 -8.66 19.40 5.45
C PHE A 6 -7.89 18.36 4.63
N TYR A 7 -7.65 18.61 3.34
CA TYR A 7 -6.89 17.69 2.49
C TYR A 7 -5.44 17.53 2.95
N LEU A 8 -4.79 18.62 3.38
CA LEU A 8 -3.41 18.56 3.87
C LEU A 8 -3.30 17.73 5.15
N ILE A 9 -4.23 17.92 6.10
CA ILE A 9 -4.29 17.14 7.34
C ILE A 9 -4.57 15.66 7.01
N GLY A 10 -5.57 15.38 6.18
CA GLY A 10 -5.91 14.01 5.78
C GLY A 10 -4.75 13.30 5.07
N LEU A 11 -4.04 13.99 4.17
CA LEU A 11 -2.85 13.46 3.51
C LEU A 11 -1.72 13.19 4.51
N THR A 12 -1.48 14.12 5.44
CA THR A 12 -0.46 13.95 6.48
C THR A 12 -0.77 12.72 7.34
N VAL A 13 -2.02 12.58 7.79
CA VAL A 13 -2.47 11.43 8.57
C VAL A 13 -2.31 10.12 7.77
N ALA A 14 -2.67 10.11 6.49
CA ALA A 14 -2.51 8.94 5.63
C ALA A 14 -1.04 8.52 5.48
N VAL A 15 -0.14 9.48 5.24
CA VAL A 15 1.31 9.22 5.13
C VAL A 15 1.89 8.71 6.45
N VAL A 16 1.49 9.28 7.59
CA VAL A 16 1.94 8.81 8.91
C VAL A 16 1.44 7.40 9.20
N LEU A 17 0.18 7.11 8.88
CA LEU A 17 -0.40 5.78 9.07
C LEU A 17 0.32 4.74 8.18
N ALA A 18 0.45 5.03 6.89
CA ALA A 18 1.02 4.10 5.91
C ALA A 18 2.53 3.91 6.07
N GLY A 19 3.26 4.97 6.44
CA GLY A 19 4.71 4.95 6.52
C GLY A 19 5.29 4.69 7.91
N PHE A 20 4.52 4.87 8.99
CA PHE A 20 5.04 4.80 10.35
C PHE A 20 4.26 3.85 11.26
N LEU A 21 2.92 3.90 11.22
CA LEU A 21 2.10 3.01 12.07
C LEU A 21 1.98 1.60 11.49
N SER A 22 2.18 1.44 10.17
CA SER A 22 2.29 0.13 9.52
C SER A 22 3.41 -0.75 10.08
N PHE A 23 4.45 -0.17 10.68
CA PHE A 23 5.51 -0.94 11.37
C PHE A 23 5.02 -1.73 12.57
N TYR A 24 3.89 -1.32 13.16
CA TYR A 24 3.27 -2.02 14.28
C TYR A 24 2.17 -2.98 13.82
N ALA A 25 1.99 -3.16 12.50
CA ALA A 25 1.11 -4.19 11.98
C ALA A 25 1.64 -5.58 12.37
N SER A 26 0.71 -6.51 12.60
CA SER A 26 1.05 -7.88 12.99
C SER A 26 1.88 -8.57 11.91
N SER A 27 2.97 -9.21 12.32
CA SER A 27 3.79 -10.08 11.47
C SER A 27 3.23 -11.52 11.36
N SER A 28 2.01 -11.75 11.83
CA SER A 28 1.37 -13.07 11.74
C SER A 28 0.90 -13.35 10.30
N PRO A 29 0.85 -14.64 9.87
CA PRO A 29 0.28 -15.01 8.58
C PRO A 29 -1.15 -14.49 8.46
N ASP A 30 -1.53 -14.09 7.25
CA ASP A 30 -2.89 -13.65 6.99
C ASP A 30 -3.89 -14.80 7.11
N GLY A 31 -5.19 -14.48 7.04
CA GLY A 31 -6.24 -15.48 7.23
C GLY A 31 -6.22 -16.61 6.20
N LEU A 32 -5.82 -16.34 4.95
CA LEU A 32 -5.72 -17.36 3.90
C LEU A 32 -4.51 -18.25 4.14
N GLU A 33 -3.35 -17.66 4.45
CA GLU A 33 -2.15 -18.42 4.79
C GLU A 33 -2.34 -19.26 6.05
N LYS A 34 -2.98 -18.70 7.09
CA LYS A 34 -3.30 -19.44 8.32
C LYS A 34 -4.15 -20.66 8.05
N VAL A 35 -5.23 -20.51 7.29
CA VAL A 35 -6.10 -21.64 6.92
C VAL A 35 -5.33 -22.67 6.08
N ALA A 36 -4.48 -22.22 5.16
CA ALA A 36 -3.68 -23.11 4.32
C ALA A 36 -2.61 -23.89 5.11
N ILE A 37 -2.01 -23.25 6.12
CA ILE A 37 -1.08 -23.90 7.06
C ILE A 37 -1.84 -24.92 7.93
N ASP A 38 -2.96 -24.53 8.51
CA ASP A 38 -3.73 -25.38 9.42
C ASP A 38 -4.29 -26.63 8.73
N LEU A 39 -4.65 -26.51 7.45
CA LEU A 39 -5.13 -27.61 6.61
C LEU A 39 -4.02 -28.34 5.84
N GLY A 40 -2.77 -27.88 5.94
CA GLY A 40 -1.60 -28.55 5.37
C GLY A 40 -1.48 -28.50 3.84
N PHE A 41 -2.01 -27.44 3.20
CA PHE A 41 -1.93 -27.27 1.74
C PHE A 41 -1.19 -26.00 1.31
N ILE A 42 -0.51 -25.29 2.21
CA ILE A 42 0.24 -24.07 1.88
C ILE A 42 1.23 -24.26 0.72
N ASP A 43 1.85 -25.44 0.59
CA ASP A 43 2.79 -25.78 -0.49
C ASP A 43 2.15 -25.84 -1.89
N THR A 44 0.82 -25.81 -1.97
CA THR A 44 0.07 -25.74 -3.24
C THR A 44 -0.12 -24.31 -3.72
N ALA A 45 0.29 -23.31 -2.93
CA ALA A 45 0.25 -21.91 -3.31
C ALA A 45 1.09 -21.69 -4.57
N LYS A 46 0.51 -20.99 -5.54
CA LYS A 46 1.22 -20.55 -6.74
C LYS A 46 1.70 -19.12 -6.52
N GLU A 47 2.91 -18.85 -6.99
CA GLU A 47 3.39 -17.48 -7.08
C GLU A 47 2.43 -16.63 -7.91
N SER A 48 2.22 -15.40 -7.43
CA SER A 48 1.43 -14.43 -8.18
C SER A 48 2.17 -14.03 -9.46
N ALA A 49 1.44 -13.60 -10.49
CA ALA A 49 2.04 -13.12 -11.74
C ALA A 49 2.93 -11.87 -11.55
N VAL A 50 2.91 -11.27 -10.36
CA VAL A 50 3.68 -10.09 -9.95
C VAL A 50 4.55 -10.37 -8.73
N ALA A 51 4.84 -11.65 -8.44
CA ALA A 51 5.70 -12.05 -7.32
C ALA A 51 7.10 -11.44 -7.43
N ASP A 52 7.62 -11.29 -8.65
CA ASP A 52 8.92 -10.62 -8.91
C ASP A 52 8.83 -9.09 -8.98
N SER A 53 7.67 -8.50 -8.66
CA SER A 53 7.51 -7.05 -8.77
C SER A 53 8.23 -6.31 -7.65
N ALA A 54 8.63 -5.06 -7.92
CA ALA A 54 9.32 -4.22 -6.96
C ALA A 54 8.50 -3.90 -5.69
N LEU A 55 7.21 -4.23 -5.66
CA LEU A 55 6.29 -4.01 -4.54
C LEU A 55 5.63 -5.31 -4.03
N ALA A 56 6.19 -6.47 -4.38
CA ALA A 56 5.74 -7.75 -3.86
C ALA A 56 5.92 -7.85 -2.33
N ASP A 57 5.11 -8.67 -1.69
CA ASP A 57 5.15 -8.94 -0.25
C ASP A 57 5.14 -7.67 0.63
N TYR A 58 4.44 -6.63 0.15
CA TYR A 58 4.34 -5.32 0.80
C TYR A 58 5.69 -4.59 0.99
N GLY A 59 6.74 -5.03 0.30
CA GLY A 59 8.08 -4.44 0.38
C GLY A 59 8.41 -3.49 -0.78
N VAL A 60 9.64 -3.01 -0.79
CA VAL A 60 10.31 -2.34 -1.91
C VAL A 60 11.58 -3.13 -2.23
N ALA A 61 11.67 -3.63 -3.47
CA ALA A 61 12.85 -4.36 -3.92
C ALA A 61 14.13 -3.52 -3.76
N GLY A 62 15.18 -4.13 -3.19
CA GLY A 62 16.46 -3.47 -2.91
C GLY A 62 16.57 -2.77 -1.56
N VAL A 63 15.52 -2.82 -0.72
CA VAL A 63 15.57 -2.33 0.68
C VAL A 63 15.69 -3.51 1.63
N GLU A 64 16.90 -3.74 2.16
CA GLU A 64 17.20 -4.89 3.05
C GLU A 64 16.48 -4.81 4.41
N ASN A 65 16.18 -3.60 4.88
CA ASN A 65 15.47 -3.42 6.14
C ASN A 65 13.97 -3.54 5.90
N GLU A 66 13.41 -4.69 6.28
CA GLU A 66 12.00 -5.04 6.10
C GLU A 66 11.04 -3.96 6.62
N ARG A 67 11.34 -3.35 7.77
CA ARG A 67 10.53 -2.25 8.31
C ARG A 67 10.59 -1.05 7.37
N LEU A 68 11.78 -0.57 7.01
CA LEU A 68 11.91 0.56 6.07
C LEU A 68 11.25 0.25 4.72
N SER A 69 11.37 -0.98 4.24
CA SER A 69 10.80 -1.48 3.00
C SER A 69 9.27 -1.35 2.99
N VAL A 70 8.60 -1.86 4.03
CA VAL A 70 7.14 -1.79 4.19
C VAL A 70 6.64 -0.36 4.32
N GLY A 71 7.35 0.48 5.08
CA GLY A 71 6.99 1.89 5.24
C GLY A 71 7.08 2.66 3.91
N LEU A 72 8.13 2.40 3.13
CA LEU A 72 8.31 2.99 1.81
C LEU A 72 7.22 2.53 0.83
N ALA A 73 6.88 1.23 0.83
CA ALA A 73 5.79 0.70 0.02
C ALA A 73 4.46 1.39 0.35
N GLY A 74 4.18 1.59 1.65
CA GLY A 74 3.00 2.32 2.11
C GLY A 74 2.94 3.77 1.62
N ILE A 75 4.05 4.51 1.73
CA ILE A 75 4.13 5.90 1.25
C ILE A 75 3.96 5.97 -0.28
N LEU A 76 4.62 5.08 -1.02
CA LEU A 76 4.48 4.98 -2.47
C LEU A 76 3.01 4.69 -2.87
N GLY A 77 2.33 3.80 -2.14
CA GLY A 77 0.91 3.52 -2.34
C GLY A 77 0.01 4.75 -2.15
N VAL A 78 0.26 5.55 -1.12
CA VAL A 78 -0.48 6.81 -0.88
C VAL A 78 -0.25 7.80 -2.03
N ILE A 79 1.00 7.99 -2.45
CA ILE A 79 1.35 8.90 -3.55
C ILE A 79 0.71 8.44 -4.86
N ALA A 80 0.83 7.16 -5.20
CA ALA A 80 0.28 6.59 -6.42
C ALA A 80 -1.24 6.75 -6.47
N THR A 81 -1.94 6.39 -5.39
CA THR A 81 -3.40 6.53 -5.29
C THR A 81 -3.84 7.99 -5.42
N GLY A 82 -3.15 8.90 -4.74
CA GLY A 82 -3.43 10.33 -4.82
C GLY A 82 -3.21 10.90 -6.23
N ALA A 83 -2.13 10.50 -6.90
CA ALA A 83 -1.83 10.91 -8.27
C ALA A 83 -2.88 10.41 -9.26
N ILE A 84 -3.26 9.12 -9.18
CA ILE A 84 -4.30 8.52 -10.02
C ILE A 84 -5.62 9.26 -9.84
N MET A 85 -6.04 9.50 -8.59
CA MET A 85 -7.28 10.21 -8.32
C MET A 85 -7.25 11.65 -8.84
N MET A 86 -6.12 12.36 -8.71
CA MET A 86 -5.96 13.69 -9.30
C MET A 86 -6.09 13.67 -10.82
N ILE A 87 -5.53 12.67 -11.50
CA ILE A 87 -5.66 12.50 -12.95
C ILE A 87 -7.12 12.26 -13.32
N ILE A 88 -7.79 11.31 -12.67
CA ILE A 88 -9.21 11.01 -12.92
C ILE A 88 -10.07 12.25 -12.74
N MET A 89 -9.92 12.96 -11.61
CA MET A 89 -10.68 14.18 -11.32
C MET A 89 -10.43 15.27 -12.37
N ARG A 90 -9.19 15.40 -12.86
CA ARG A 90 -8.83 16.35 -13.91
C ARG A 90 -9.42 15.95 -15.26
N LEU A 91 -9.49 14.67 -15.59
CA LEU A 91 -10.09 14.18 -16.83
C LEU A 91 -11.62 14.34 -16.82
N ILE A 92 -12.29 14.00 -15.72
CA ILE A 92 -13.74 14.19 -15.55
C ILE A 92 -14.08 15.68 -15.56
N GLY A 93 -13.34 16.48 -14.78
CA GLY A 93 -13.53 17.92 -14.68
C GLY A 93 -13.21 18.70 -15.96
N ARG A 94 -12.51 18.09 -16.93
CA ARG A 94 -12.27 18.65 -18.25
C ARG A 94 -13.50 18.65 -19.16
N LYS A 95 -14.57 17.90 -18.82
CA LYS A 95 -15.84 17.93 -19.55
C LYS A 95 -16.75 19.06 -19.05
N LYS A 96 -16.30 20.31 -19.22
CA LYS A 96 -17.18 21.48 -19.27
C LYS A 96 -16.47 22.60 -20.01
N ASN A 97 -16.59 22.52 -21.35
CA ASN A 97 -16.72 23.59 -22.35
C ASN A 97 -16.29 23.01 -23.69
#